data_AF-U6DIB0-F1
#
_entry.id   AF-U6DIB0-F1
#
_cell.length_a   1.000
_cell.length_b   1.000
_cell.length_c   1.000
_cell.angle_alpha   90.00
_cell.angle_beta   90.00
_cell.angle_gamma   90.00
#
_symmetry.space_group_name_H-M   'P 1'
#
loop_
_entity.id
_entity.type
_entity.pdbx_description
1 polymer ?
#
loop_
_entity_poly.entity_id
_entity_poly.type
_entity_poly.pdbx_seq_one_letter_code
_entity_poly.pdbx_strand_id
1 'polypeptide(L)'
;PGKIPNSTIPALRRLSLGLVYLVGYTVLSPHITEDYLLTEDYENHPFWFRCMYMLLWGKFVLNKYVTCWLVTEGVCILTGLGFNGFDERGKAQWDACANMKVWLFETTPRFTGTIASFNINTNAWVARYFFKRL
;
A
#
# COMPACT_ATOMS: atom_id res chain seq x y z
N PRO A 1 12.95 20.28 25.80
CA PRO A 1 11.48 20.21 25.57
C PRO A 1 11.07 21.02 24.32
N GLY A 2 10.32 20.43 23.39
CA GLY A 2 9.65 21.19 22.31
C GLY A 2 10.33 21.24 20.93
N LYS A 3 11.30 20.37 20.61
CA LYS A 3 11.83 20.34 19.23
C LYS A 3 10.86 19.57 18.33
N ILE A 4 10.26 20.25 17.35
CA ILE A 4 9.38 19.63 16.36
C ILE A 4 10.21 18.57 15.61
N PRO A 5 9.79 17.30 15.61
CA PRO A 5 10.52 16.27 14.89
C PRO A 5 10.49 16.55 13.39
N ASN A 6 11.59 16.24 12.69
CA ASN A 6 11.66 16.45 11.25
C ASN A 6 10.63 15.57 10.53
N SER A 7 9.64 16.20 9.92
CA SER A 7 8.60 15.56 9.10
C SER A 7 8.94 15.56 7.61
N THR A 8 9.80 16.47 7.14
CA THR A 8 10.05 16.67 5.71
C THR A 8 10.76 15.49 5.06
N ILE A 9 11.78 14.93 5.72
CA ILE A 9 12.50 13.75 5.22
C ILE A 9 11.59 12.52 5.13
N PRO A 10 10.84 12.13 6.19
CA PRO A 10 9.94 10.99 6.10
C PRO A 10 8.79 11.22 5.10
N ALA A 11 8.25 12.44 5.02
CA ALA A 11 7.24 12.79 4.02
C ALA A 11 7.76 12.60 2.59
N LEU A 12 8.96 13.13 2.28
CA LEU A 12 9.60 12.98 0.98
C LEU A 12 9.87 11.51 0.65
N ARG A 13 10.31 10.70 1.61
CA ARG A 13 10.51 9.26 1.38
C ARG A 13 9.21 8.56 0.98
N ARG A 14 8.08 8.88 1.65
CA ARG A 14 6.77 8.32 1.31
C ARG A 14 6.29 8.80 -0.06
N LEU A 15 6.45 10.09 -0.35
CA LEU A 15 6.13 10.66 -1.65
C LEU A 15 6.95 10.01 -2.77
N SER A 16 8.26 9.93 -2.63
CA SER A 16 9.15 9.29 -3.61
C SER A 16 8.77 7.84 -3.87
N LEU A 17 8.45 7.07 -2.82
CA LEU A 17 7.99 5.69 -2.98
C LEU A 17 6.65 5.64 -3.74
N GLY A 18 5.71 6.53 -3.40
CA GLY A 18 4.45 6.68 -4.13
C GLY A 18 4.66 7.00 -5.61
N LEU A 19 5.60 7.89 -5.94
CA LEU A 19 5.94 8.22 -7.33
C LEU A 19 6.56 7.04 -8.09
N VAL A 20 7.38 6.21 -7.44
CA VAL A 20 7.90 4.97 -8.07
C VAL A 20 6.76 4.02 -8.43
N TYR A 21 5.80 3.82 -7.52
CA TYR A 21 4.61 3.00 -7.80
C TYR A 21 3.74 3.63 -8.89
N LEU A 22 3.62 4.96 -8.92
CA LEU A 22 2.88 5.68 -9.95
C LEU A 22 3.50 5.47 -11.33
N VAL A 23 4.82 5.67 -11.46
CA VAL A 23 5.53 5.48 -12.72
C VAL A 23 5.39 4.04 -13.19
N GLY A 24 5.62 3.07 -12.29
CA GLY A 24 5.43 1.64 -12.58
C GLY A 24 4.01 1.34 -13.07
N TYR A 25 2.99 1.93 -12.42
CA TYR A 25 1.60 1.82 -12.87
C TYR A 25 1.38 2.43 -14.25
N THR A 26 1.81 3.67 -14.49
CA THR A 26 1.59 4.33 -15.79
C THR A 26 2.27 3.62 -16.96
N VAL A 27 3.43 3.00 -16.73
CA VAL A 27 4.17 2.29 -17.79
C VAL A 27 3.55 0.93 -18.09
N LEU A 28 3.09 0.20 -17.06
CA LEU A 28 2.58 -1.16 -17.23
C LEU A 28 1.07 -1.22 -17.49
N SER A 29 0.29 -0.17 -17.17
CA SER A 29 -1.17 -0.17 -17.34
C SER A 29 -1.66 -0.36 -18.77
N PRO A 30 -0.96 0.12 -19.82
CA PRO A 30 -1.34 -0.18 -21.20
C PRO A 30 -1.05 -1.64 -21.60
N HIS A 31 -0.16 -2.33 -20.89
CA HIS A 31 0.26 -3.69 -21.22
C HIS A 31 -0.53 -4.76 -20.44
N ILE A 32 -0.90 -4.47 -19.19
CA ILE A 32 -1.61 -5.39 -18.31
C ILE A 32 -3.02 -4.84 -18.08
N THR A 33 -3.88 -5.05 -19.08
CA THR A 33 -5.25 -4.52 -19.08
C THR A 33 -6.23 -5.50 -18.45
N GLU A 34 -7.26 -4.96 -17.79
CA GLU A 34 -8.41 -5.73 -17.30
C GLU A 34 -9.19 -6.35 -18.46
N ASP A 35 -9.33 -5.64 -19.58
CA ASP A 35 -10.08 -6.12 -20.75
C ASP A 35 -9.53 -7.43 -21.32
N TYR A 36 -8.22 -7.66 -21.23
CA TYR A 36 -7.59 -8.91 -21.68
C TYR A 36 -8.16 -10.13 -20.95
N LEU A 37 -8.51 -10.01 -19.67
CA LEU A 37 -9.09 -11.11 -18.89
C LEU A 37 -10.47 -11.55 -19.40
N LEU A 38 -11.13 -10.70 -20.20
CA LEU A 38 -12.45 -10.94 -20.78
C LEU A 38 -12.37 -11.43 -22.24
N THR A 39 -11.16 -11.59 -22.79
CA THR A 39 -10.96 -12.02 -24.18
C THR A 39 -10.98 -13.54 -24.32
N GLU A 40 -11.42 -14.01 -25.49
CA GLU A 40 -11.33 -15.43 -25.86
C GLU A 40 -9.87 -15.92 -25.90
N ASP A 41 -8.92 -15.05 -26.25
CA ASP A 41 -7.49 -15.38 -26.26
C ASP A 41 -7.00 -15.80 -24.85
N TYR A 42 -7.35 -15.03 -23.83
CA TYR A 42 -7.06 -15.37 -22.45
C TYR A 42 -7.74 -16.68 -22.03
N GLU A 43 -9.00 -16.90 -22.42
CA GLU A 43 -9.74 -18.11 -22.09
C GLU A 43 -9.11 -19.39 -22.69
N ASN A 44 -8.60 -19.29 -23.91
CA ASN A 44 -7.95 -20.38 -24.64
C ASN A 44 -6.57 -20.76 -24.10
N HIS A 45 -5.98 -19.98 -23.18
CA HIS A 45 -4.71 -20.31 -22.57
C HIS A 45 -4.81 -21.43 -21.50
N PRO A 46 -3.71 -22.20 -21.28
CA PRO A 46 -3.65 -23.21 -20.24
C PRO A 46 -3.99 -22.64 -18.86
N PHE A 47 -4.59 -23.47 -18.00
CA PHE A 47 -5.01 -23.09 -16.65
C PHE A 47 -3.92 -22.35 -15.86
N TRP A 48 -2.69 -22.87 -15.87
CA TRP A 48 -1.58 -22.27 -15.13
C TRP A 48 -1.16 -20.89 -15.64
N PHE A 49 -1.26 -20.65 -16.95
CA PHE A 49 -1.02 -19.33 -17.52
C PHE A 49 -2.06 -18.34 -17.01
N ARG A 50 -3.35 -18.72 -17.08
CA ARG A 50 -4.46 -17.89 -16.59
C ARG A 50 -4.30 -17.54 -15.11
N CYS A 51 -3.98 -18.52 -14.26
CA CYS A 51 -3.71 -18.27 -12.85
C CYS A 51 -2.54 -17.30 -12.61
N MET A 52 -1.41 -17.50 -13.30
CA MET A 52 -0.25 -16.63 -13.14
C MET A 52 -0.55 -15.20 -13.63
N TYR A 53 -1.18 -15.05 -14.79
CA TYR A 53 -1.56 -13.75 -15.33
C TYR A 53 -2.55 -13.03 -14.39
N MET A 54 -3.55 -13.73 -13.84
CA MET A 54 -4.49 -13.16 -12.87
C MET A 54 -3.80 -12.66 -11.60
N LEU A 55 -2.80 -13.39 -11.08
CA LEU A 55 -2.00 -12.94 -9.93
C LEU A 55 -1.17 -11.69 -10.25
N LEU A 56 -0.53 -11.66 -11.43
CA LEU A 56 0.24 -10.51 -11.88
C LEU A 56 -0.64 -9.28 -12.10
N TRP A 57 -1.77 -9.45 -12.78
CA TRP A 57 -2.77 -8.40 -12.98
C TRP A 57 -3.31 -7.88 -11.65
N GLY A 58 -3.69 -8.77 -10.71
CA GLY A 58 -4.19 -8.37 -9.41
C GLY A 58 -3.19 -7.54 -8.63
N LYS A 59 -1.91 -7.95 -8.62
CA LYS A 59 -0.82 -7.18 -8.00
C LYS A 59 -0.64 -5.82 -8.67
N PHE A 60 -0.71 -5.80 -10.00
CA PHE A 60 -0.55 -4.59 -10.77
C PHE A 60 -1.68 -3.57 -10.54
N VAL A 61 -2.94 -4.02 -10.54
CA VAL A 61 -4.10 -3.17 -10.25
C VAL A 61 -4.02 -2.55 -8.85
N LEU A 62 -3.42 -3.26 -7.88
CA LEU A 62 -3.23 -2.72 -6.53
C LEU A 62 -2.25 -1.55 -6.47
N ASN A 63 -1.29 -1.44 -7.40
CA ASN A 63 -0.28 -0.37 -7.40
C ASN A 63 -0.89 1.04 -7.47
N LYS A 64 -2.06 1.22 -8.10
CA LYS A 64 -2.77 2.51 -8.12
C LYS A 64 -3.21 2.95 -6.71
N TYR A 65 -3.69 2.01 -5.90
CA TYR A 65 -4.07 2.29 -4.51
C TYR A 65 -2.86 2.49 -3.61
N VAL A 66 -1.81 1.68 -3.80
CA VAL A 66 -0.51 1.85 -3.11
C VAL A 66 0.01 3.26 -3.33
N THR A 67 -0.02 3.74 -4.57
CA THR A 67 0.35 5.11 -4.94
C THR A 67 -0.45 6.15 -4.16
N CYS A 68 -1.79 6.09 -4.23
CA CYS A 68 -2.66 7.04 -3.53
C CYS A 68 -2.39 7.07 -2.03
N TRP A 69 -2.23 5.91 -1.39
CA TRP A 69 -1.95 5.85 0.05
C TRP A 69 -0.59 6.43 0.41
N LEU A 70 0.46 6.12 -0.35
CA LEU A 70 1.81 6.62 -0.06
C LEU A 70 1.93 8.13 -0.25
N VAL A 71 1.32 8.68 -1.30
CA VAL A 71 1.30 10.13 -1.55
C VAL A 71 0.52 10.83 -0.44
N THR A 72 -0.67 10.33 -0.09
CA THR A 72 -1.49 10.89 0.99
C THR A 72 -0.80 10.79 2.34
N GLU A 73 -0.13 9.67 2.63
CA GLU A 73 0.67 9.51 3.85
C GLU A 73 1.80 10.55 3.90
N GLY A 74 2.48 10.80 2.77
CA GLY A 74 3.49 11.87 2.67
C GLY A 74 2.93 13.24 3.05
N VAL A 75 1.72 13.58 2.58
CA VAL A 75 1.03 14.83 2.95
C VAL A 75 0.68 14.85 4.44
N CYS A 76 0.10 13.78 4.99
CA CYS A 76 -0.23 13.69 6.41
C CYS A 76 1.01 13.83 7.30
N ILE A 77 2.14 13.26 6.90
CA ILE A 77 3.41 13.42 7.62
C ILE A 77 3.85 14.89 7.56
N LEU A 78 3.84 15.50 6.37
CA LEU A 78 4.28 16.89 6.19
C LEU A 78 3.46 17.88 7.02
N THR A 79 2.14 17.66 7.13
CA THR A 79 1.22 18.49 7.93
C THR A 79 1.20 18.13 9.42
N GLY A 80 1.96 17.11 9.85
CA GLY A 80 2.05 16.69 11.24
C GLY A 80 1.00 15.68 11.70
N LEU A 81 -0.04 15.41 10.89
CA LEU A 81 -1.10 14.44 11.18
C LEU A 81 -0.59 13.00 11.29
N GLY A 82 0.52 12.69 10.62
CA GLY A 82 1.13 11.36 10.66
C GLY A 82 1.92 11.04 11.94
N PHE A 83 2.10 11.99 12.84
CA PHE A 83 2.93 11.81 14.03
C PHE A 83 2.28 10.85 15.05
N ASN A 84 3.06 9.86 15.51
CA ASN A 84 2.59 8.83 16.43
C ASN A 84 3.52 8.66 17.66
N GLY A 85 4.11 9.75 18.15
CA GLY A 85 5.02 9.71 19.29
C GLY A 85 6.47 9.34 18.94
N PHE A 86 7.22 8.96 19.96
CA PHE A 86 8.62 8.56 19.85
C PHE A 86 8.78 7.08 20.23
N ASP A 87 9.64 6.37 19.51
CA ASP A 87 10.01 5.00 19.87
C ASP A 87 10.89 4.97 21.13
N GLU A 88 11.20 3.76 21.62
CA GLU A 88 12.08 3.52 22.78
C GLU A 88 13.49 4.13 22.61
N ARG A 89 13.89 4.45 21.36
CA ARG A 89 15.18 5.05 21.00
C ARG A 89 15.08 6.57 20.79
N GLY A 90 13.92 7.17 21.06
CA GLY A 90 13.69 8.61 20.90
C GLY A 90 13.50 9.06 19.45
N LYS A 91 13.22 8.17 18.49
CA LYS A 91 12.96 8.49 17.10
C LYS A 91 11.47 8.73 16.87
N ALA A 92 11.14 9.84 16.20
CA ALA A 92 9.76 10.17 15.85
C ALA A 92 9.15 9.13 14.90
N GLN A 93 7.97 8.65 15.27
CA GLN A 93 7.18 7.73 14.47
C GLN A 93 6.17 8.51 13.63
N TRP A 94 6.08 8.13 12.36
CA TRP A 94 5.30 8.83 11.33
C TRP A 94 4.31 7.88 10.65
N ASP A 95 3.64 7.04 11.44
CA ASP A 95 2.80 5.94 10.97
C ASP A 95 1.33 6.02 11.43
N ALA A 96 0.91 7.11 12.09
CA ALA A 96 -0.48 7.27 12.56
C ALA A 96 -1.50 7.20 11.41
N CYS A 97 -1.15 7.74 10.24
CA CYS A 97 -2.00 7.72 9.04
C CYS A 97 -1.55 6.67 8.01
N ALA A 98 -0.63 5.77 8.37
CA ALA A 98 -0.10 4.77 7.43
C ALA A 98 -1.18 3.75 7.07
N ASN A 99 -1.53 3.69 5.78
CA ASN A 99 -2.44 2.66 5.25
C ASN A 99 -1.70 1.53 4.52
N MET A 100 -0.40 1.69 4.29
CA MET A 100 0.41 0.72 3.55
C MET A 100 1.81 0.54 4.16
N LYS A 101 2.13 -0.71 4.51
CA LYS A 101 3.48 -1.17 4.88
C LYS A 101 4.07 -1.94 3.70
N VAL A 102 4.59 -1.20 2.73
CA VAL A 102 5.09 -1.74 1.45
C VAL A 102 6.03 -2.93 1.64
N TRP A 103 7.06 -2.79 2.47
CA TRP A 103 8.02 -3.88 2.65
C TRP A 103 7.36 -5.16 3.19
N LEU A 104 6.47 -5.03 4.17
CA LEU A 104 5.75 -6.19 4.72
C LEU A 104 4.80 -6.78 3.69
N PHE A 105 4.10 -5.95 2.92
CA PHE A 105 3.19 -6.38 1.86
C PHE A 105 3.90 -7.19 0.78
N GLU A 106 5.09 -6.76 0.36
CA GLU A 106 5.87 -7.40 -0.72
C GLU A 106 6.59 -8.67 -0.28
N THR A 107 6.93 -8.81 1.00
CA THR A 107 7.80 -9.89 1.51
C THR A 107 7.09 -10.91 2.40
N THR A 108 5.85 -10.64 2.84
CA THR A 108 5.15 -11.55 3.74
C THR A 108 4.75 -12.84 3.04
N PRO A 109 5.09 -14.03 3.59
CA PRO A 109 4.59 -15.30 3.09
C PRO A 109 3.22 -15.67 3.70
N ARG A 110 2.75 -14.91 4.70
CA ARG A 110 1.53 -15.20 5.46
C ARG A 110 0.42 -14.24 5.07
N PHE A 111 -0.79 -14.78 4.94
CA PHE A 111 -2.01 -14.00 4.70
C PHE A 111 -2.28 -12.97 5.80
N THR A 112 -2.00 -13.31 7.06
CA THR A 112 -2.11 -12.38 8.19
C THR A 112 -1.19 -11.16 8.02
N GLY A 113 -0.01 -11.34 7.43
CA GLY A 113 0.90 -10.23 7.12
C GLY A 113 0.36 -9.34 6.01
N THR A 114 -0.30 -9.92 4.99
CA THR A 114 -0.99 -9.14 3.94
C THR A 114 -2.06 -8.24 4.57
N ILE A 115 -2.93 -8.79 5.42
CA ILE A 115 -3.97 -8.02 6.14
C ILE A 115 -3.34 -6.92 7.03
N ALA A 116 -2.25 -7.23 7.73
CA ALA A 116 -1.58 -6.28 8.62
C ALA A 116 -0.79 -5.18 7.88
N SER A 117 -0.60 -5.31 6.57
CA SER A 117 0.23 -4.40 5.76
C SER A 117 -0.57 -3.53 4.79
N PHE A 118 -1.76 -3.97 4.41
CA PHE A 118 -2.60 -3.34 3.39
C PHE A 118 -3.88 -2.79 4.02
N ASN A 119 -4.29 -1.57 3.64
CA ASN A 119 -5.51 -0.91 4.12
C ASN A 119 -5.67 -0.91 5.65
N ILE A 120 -4.58 -0.58 6.33
CA ILE A 120 -4.39 -0.84 7.77
C ILE A 120 -5.47 -0.20 8.64
N ASN A 121 -5.81 1.08 8.39
CA ASN A 121 -6.78 1.79 9.24
C ASN A 121 -8.19 1.25 9.05
N THR A 122 -8.57 0.92 7.81
CA THR A 122 -9.87 0.28 7.55
C THR A 122 -9.94 -1.10 8.20
N ASN A 123 -8.88 -1.91 8.09
CA ASN A 123 -8.84 -3.22 8.75
C ASN A 123 -8.97 -3.08 10.28
N ALA A 124 -8.27 -2.12 10.89
CA ALA A 124 -8.38 -1.84 12.33
C ALA A 124 -9.79 -1.37 12.72
N TRP A 125 -10.41 -0.51 11.90
CA TRP A 125 -11.77 -0.03 12.10
C TRP A 125 -12.77 -1.19 12.02
N VAL A 126 -12.74 -2.00 10.96
CA VAL A 126 -13.62 -3.17 10.82
C VAL A 126 -13.43 -4.14 11.99
N ALA A 127 -12.18 -4.44 12.36
CA ALA A 127 -11.88 -5.35 13.47
C ALA A 127 -12.46 -4.84 14.81
N ARG A 128 -12.36 -3.53 15.07
CA ARG A 128 -12.82 -2.92 16.33
C ARG A 128 -14.34 -2.76 16.39
N TYR A 129 -14.96 -2.34 15.29
CA TYR A 129 -16.36 -1.91 15.29
C TYR A 129 -17.33 -2.98 14.81
N PHE A 130 -16.88 -3.99 14.05
CA PHE A 130 -17.73 -5.08 13.59
C PHE A 130 -17.29 -6.39 14.21
N PHE A 131 -16.07 -6.85 13.91
CA PHE A 131 -15.64 -8.20 14.25
C PHE A 131 -15.68 -8.49 15.77
N LYS A 132 -15.18 -7.57 16.60
CA LYS A 132 -15.21 -7.72 18.07
C LYS A 132 -16.57 -7.47 18.72
N ARG A 133 -17.57 -7.03 17.95
CA ARG A 133 -18.93 -6.71 18.45
C ARG A 133 -19.98 -7.73 18.00
N LEU A 134 -19.58 -8.69 17.17
CA LEU A 134 -20.32 -9.92 16.86
C LEU A 134 -19.96 -10.98 17.89
#